data_AF-A0A6C0IJ73-F1
#
_entry.id   AF-A0A6C0IJ73-F1
#
_cell.length_a   1.000
_cell.length_b   1.000
_cell.length_c   1.000
_cell.angle_alpha   90.00
_cell.angle_beta   90.00
_cell.angle_gamma   90.00
#
_symmetry.space_group_name_H-M   'P 1'
#
loop_
_entity.id
_entity.type
_entity.pdbx_description
1 polymer ?
#
loop_
_entity_poly.entity_id
_entity_poly.type
_entity_poly.pdbx_seq_one_letter_code
_entity_poly.pdbx_strand_id
1 'polypeptide(L)'
;MAPIRYSVEYLDYCTTCETKKVIQCCDKCGDSVCENTECCTIYPQHNREDTVLCKYCVDAVEKKFKEVKEPEPKKHKYVHFQQRT
;
A
#
# COMPACT_ATOMS: atom_id res chain seq x y z
N MET A 1 12.43 -50.59 -9.79
CA MET A 1 12.27 -49.42 -8.91
C MET A 1 10.95 -48.76 -9.26
N ALA A 2 10.01 -48.72 -8.32
CA ALA A 2 8.74 -47.99 -8.51
C ALA A 2 9.00 -46.48 -8.38
N PRO A 3 8.33 -45.60 -9.14
CA PRO A 3 8.49 -44.17 -9.00
C PRO A 3 7.89 -43.71 -7.67
N ILE A 4 8.65 -42.93 -6.91
CA ILE A 4 8.16 -42.28 -5.69
C ILE A 4 7.26 -41.14 -6.15
N ARG A 5 5.94 -41.31 -5.99
CA ARG A 5 4.95 -40.24 -6.23
C ARG A 5 4.91 -39.35 -5.00
N TYR A 6 5.69 -38.26 -5.00
CA TYR A 6 5.45 -37.16 -4.06
C TYR A 6 4.31 -36.31 -4.61
N SER A 7 3.07 -36.56 -4.17
CA SER A 7 2.00 -35.57 -4.27
C SER A 7 2.08 -34.67 -3.05
N VAL A 8 3.08 -33.78 -3.02
CA VAL A 8 3.09 -32.69 -2.03
C VAL A 8 2.32 -31.55 -2.66
N GLU A 9 1.06 -31.39 -2.28
CA GLU A 9 0.34 -30.15 -2.51
C GLU A 9 1.01 -29.08 -1.64
N TYR A 10 1.97 -28.34 -2.21
CA TYR A 10 2.53 -27.16 -1.56
C TYR A 10 1.42 -26.10 -1.49
N LEU A 11 0.71 -26.11 -0.36
CA LEU A 11 -0.21 -25.03 -0.02
C LEU A 11 0.62 -23.89 0.51
N ASP A 12 0.84 -22.86 -0.32
CA ASP A 12 1.46 -21.64 0.15
C ASP A 12 0.50 -20.91 1.10
N TYR A 13 1.02 -20.55 2.28
CA TYR A 13 0.30 -19.79 3.30
C TYR A 13 0.72 -18.32 3.25
N CYS A 14 -0.21 -17.43 3.59
CA CYS A 14 0.03 -15.99 3.63
C CYS A 14 1.15 -15.67 4.62
N THR A 15 2.16 -14.92 4.18
CA THR A 15 3.31 -14.55 5.02
C THR A 15 2.91 -13.62 6.17
N THR A 16 1.81 -12.87 6.02
CA THR A 16 1.35 -11.94 7.07
C THR A 16 0.59 -12.63 8.21
N CYS A 17 -0.18 -13.68 7.93
CA CYS A 17 -1.05 -14.31 8.95
C CYS A 17 -0.82 -15.81 9.14
N GLU A 18 0.00 -16.45 8.29
CA GLU A 18 0.42 -17.86 8.32
C GLU A 18 -0.71 -18.89 8.40
N THR A 19 -1.95 -18.47 8.15
CA THR A 19 -3.16 -19.27 8.42
C THR A 19 -3.99 -19.48 7.17
N LYS A 20 -4.21 -18.41 6.40
CA LYS A 20 -5.01 -18.44 5.17
C LYS A 20 -4.14 -18.81 3.97
N LYS A 21 -4.72 -19.56 3.03
CA LYS A 21 -4.10 -19.88 1.74
C LYS A 21 -3.81 -18.59 0.95
N VAL A 22 -2.72 -18.64 0.20
CA VAL A 22 -2.29 -17.56 -0.68
C VAL A 22 -3.23 -17.48 -1.87
N ILE A 23 -3.54 -16.26 -2.27
CA ILE A 23 -4.27 -16.00 -3.52
C ILE A 23 -3.39 -15.31 -4.56
N GLN A 24 -2.36 -14.56 -4.13
CA GLN A 24 -1.45 -13.81 -4.99
C GLN A 24 -0.20 -13.35 -4.22
N CYS A 25 0.76 -12.78 -4.95
CA CYS A 25 1.97 -12.19 -4.37
C CYS A 25 1.83 -10.67 -4.25
N CYS A 26 2.56 -10.08 -3.30
CA CYS A 26 2.69 -8.63 -3.19
C CYS A 26 3.54 -8.09 -4.34
N ASP A 27 3.02 -7.13 -5.11
CA ASP A 27 3.70 -6.56 -6.29
C ASP A 27 4.97 -5.79 -5.98
N LYS A 28 5.18 -5.44 -4.70
CA LYS A 28 6.36 -4.69 -4.26
C LYS A 28 7.49 -5.56 -3.72
N CYS A 29 7.19 -6.61 -2.96
CA CYS A 29 8.22 -7.44 -2.31
C CYS A 29 8.23 -8.91 -2.77
N GLY A 30 7.19 -9.37 -3.45
CA GLY A 30 7.06 -10.77 -3.88
C GLY A 30 6.55 -11.73 -2.82
N ASP A 31 6.28 -11.27 -1.59
CA ASP A 31 5.77 -12.13 -0.52
C ASP A 31 4.35 -12.60 -0.81
N SER A 32 4.02 -13.78 -0.31
CA SER A 32 2.74 -14.43 -0.53
C SER A 32 1.66 -13.85 0.41
N VAL A 33 0.50 -13.48 -0.14
CA VAL A 33 -0.59 -12.86 0.63
C VAL A 33 -1.94 -13.50 0.36
N CYS A 34 -2.78 -13.54 1.41
CA CYS A 34 -4.20 -13.90 1.31
C CYS A 34 -5.06 -12.66 1.07
N GLU A 35 -6.33 -12.87 0.75
CA GLU A 35 -7.33 -11.81 0.46
C GLU A 35 -7.78 -11.00 1.68
N ASN A 36 -7.25 -11.28 2.87
CA ASN A 36 -7.64 -10.55 4.07
C ASN A 36 -7.15 -9.09 3.98
N THR A 37 -8.04 -8.13 4.21
CA THR A 37 -7.73 -6.69 4.23
C THR A 37 -6.76 -6.31 5.35
N GLU A 38 -6.63 -7.13 6.39
CA GLU A 38 -5.61 -6.98 7.42
C GLU A 38 -4.21 -7.41 6.94
N CYS A 39 -4.13 -8.25 5.91
CA CYS A 39 -2.89 -8.82 5.38
C CYS A 39 -2.38 -8.12 4.13
N CYS A 40 -3.30 -7.62 3.29
CA CYS A 40 -2.98 -6.91 2.06
C CYS A 40 -4.01 -5.83 1.74
N THR A 41 -3.64 -4.93 0.84
CA THR A 41 -4.52 -3.95 0.23
C THR A 41 -4.48 -4.13 -1.28
N ILE A 42 -5.66 -4.22 -1.89
CA ILE A 42 -5.84 -4.36 -3.33
C ILE A 42 -6.26 -3.00 -3.88
N TYR A 43 -5.49 -2.47 -4.81
CA TYR A 43 -5.73 -1.21 -5.51
C TYR A 43 -6.22 -1.52 -6.93
N PRO A 44 -7.54 -1.46 -7.17
CA PRO A 44 -8.09 -1.77 -8.47
C PRO A 44 -7.61 -0.77 -9.53
N GLN A 45 -7.28 -1.26 -10.72
CA GLN A 45 -6.77 -0.44 -11.82
C GLN A 45 -7.72 -0.51 -13.04
N HIS A 46 -7.93 0.61 -13.72
CA HIS A 46 -8.71 0.61 -14.96
C HIS A 46 -7.87 0.02 -16.12
N ASN A 47 -8.40 -1.00 -16.80
CA ASN A 47 -7.77 -1.71 -17.93
C ASN A 47 -6.41 -2.36 -17.62
N ARG A 48 -6.14 -2.69 -16.35
CA ARG A 48 -4.93 -3.41 -15.92
C ARG A 48 -5.28 -4.38 -14.81
N GLU A 49 -4.35 -5.26 -14.48
CA GLU A 49 -4.45 -6.11 -13.29
C GLU A 49 -4.41 -5.26 -12.03
N ASP A 50 -5.13 -5.71 -11.00
CA ASP A 50 -5.18 -5.05 -9.70
C ASP A 50 -3.80 -5.09 -9.05
N THR A 51 -3.39 -3.98 -8.42
CA THR A 51 -2.12 -3.92 -7.69
C THR A 51 -2.33 -4.33 -6.25
N VAL A 52 -1.53 -5.26 -5.75
CA VAL A 52 -1.70 -5.89 -4.45
C VAL A 52 -0.45 -5.64 -3.61
N LEU A 53 -0.63 -4.99 -2.47
CA LEU A 53 0.46 -4.72 -1.54
C LEU A 53 0.20 -5.41 -0.20
N CYS A 54 1.19 -6.12 0.34
CA CYS A 54 1.12 -6.63 1.70
C CYS A 54 1.07 -5.47 2.72
N LYS A 55 0.49 -5.73 3.89
CA LYS A 55 0.31 -4.73 4.94
C LYS A 55 1.62 -4.02 5.32
N TYR A 56 2.71 -4.77 5.44
CA TYR A 56 4.04 -4.19 5.72
C TYR A 56 4.50 -3.19 4.65
N CYS A 57 4.25 -3.50 3.37
CA CYS A 57 4.61 -2.60 2.29
C CYS A 57 3.74 -1.33 2.29
N VAL A 58 2.44 -1.46 2.56
CA VAL A 58 1.54 -0.31 2.71
C VAL A 58 2.01 0.59 3.85
N ASP A 59 2.26 0.04 5.05
CA ASP A 59 2.72 0.81 6.21
C ASP A 59 4.06 1.52 5.96
N ALA A 60 4.98 0.85 5.26
CA ALA A 60 6.26 1.44 4.89
C ALA A 60 6.13 2.58 3.88
N VAL A 61 5.13 2.51 3.00
CA VAL A 61 4.81 3.57 2.03
C VAL A 61 4.12 4.73 2.73
N GLU A 62 3.11 4.48 3.55
CA GLU A 62 2.39 5.51 4.33
C GLU A 62 3.33 6.35 5.20
N LYS A 63 4.31 5.73 5.86
CA LYS A 63 5.32 6.43 6.68
C LYS A 63 6.17 7.44 5.91
N LYS A 64 6.22 7.36 4.57
CA LYS A 64 6.96 8.32 3.74
C LYS A 64 6.14 9.57 3.41
N PHE A 65 4.82 9.48 3.51
CA PHE A 65 3.96 10.64 3.28
C PHE A 65 3.98 11.54 4.51
N LYS A 66 4.07 12.84 4.26
CA LYS A 66 3.95 13.88 5.28
C LYS A 66 2.67 14.64 5.01
N GLU A 67 1.89 14.88 6.05
CA GLU A 67 0.73 15.76 5.98
C GLU A 67 1.19 17.15 5.52
N VAL A 68 0.59 17.64 4.43
CA VAL A 68 0.76 19.02 3.99
C VAL A 68 -0.29 19.85 4.72
N LYS A 69 0.13 20.63 5.71
CA LYS A 69 -0.76 21.62 6.34
C LYS A 69 -0.96 22.79 5.39
N GLU A 70 -2.21 23.23 5.20
CA GLU A 70 -2.46 24.49 4.49
C GLU A 70 -1.72 25.63 5.19
N PRO A 71 -0.97 26.46 4.44
CA PRO A 71 -0.30 27.61 5.03
C PRO A 71 -1.35 28.60 5.53
N GLU A 72 -1.09 29.25 6.68
CA GLU A 72 -1.94 30.33 7.16
C GLU A 72 -2.04 31.44 6.09
N PRO A 73 -3.25 31.99 5.86
CA PRO A 73 -3.44 33.05 4.87
C PRO A 73 -2.60 34.27 5.24
N LYS A 74 -1.71 34.70 4.33
CA LYS A 74 -0.88 35.89 4.51
C LYS A 74 -1.75 37.15 4.53
N LYS A 75 -1.83 37.81 5.70
CA LYS A 75 -2.47 39.13 5.83
C LYS A 75 -1.57 40.21 5.21
N HIS A 76 -1.84 40.59 3.97
CA HIS A 76 -1.21 41.78 3.38
C HIS A 76 -1.83 43.04 3.98
N LYS A 77 -1.03 43.85 4.70
CA LYS A 77 -1.44 45.19 5.13
C LYS A 77 -1.24 46.15 3.96
N TYR A 78 -2.33 46.67 3.41
CA TYR A 78 -2.27 47.79 2.49
C TYR A 78 -1.85 49.05 3.27
N VAL A 79 -0.69 49.61 2.94
CA VAL A 79 -0.26 50.90 3.47
C VAL A 79 -0.97 51.98 2.67
N HIS A 80 -1.96 52.62 3.27
CA HIS A 80 -2.65 53.75 2.66
C HIS A 80 -1.67 54.93 2.61
N PHE A 81 -1.11 55.22 1.43
CA PHE A 81 -0.27 56.39 1.24
C PHE A 81 -1.17 57.63 1.28
N GLN A 82 -1.27 58.30 2.43
CA GLN A 82 -1.95 59.59 2.51
C GLN A 82 -1.09 60.62 1.78
N GLN A 83 -1.55 61.03 0.60
CA GLN A 83 -0.97 62.15 -0.14
C GLN A 83 -1.18 63.42 0.69
N ARG A 84 -0.07 64.02 1.15
CA ARG A 84 -0.09 65.35 1.78
C ARG A 84 -0.26 66.37 0.65
N THR A 85 -1.42 67.02 0.61
CA THR A 85 -1.68 68.27 -0.12
C THR A 85 -1.20 69.46 0.69
#